data_AF-A0A8D8RMC2-F1
#
_entry.id   AF-A0A8D8RMC2-F1
#
_cell.length_a   1.000
_cell.length_b   1.000
_cell.length_c   1.000
_cell.angle_alpha   90.00
_cell.angle_beta   90.00
_cell.angle_gamma   90.00
#
_symmetry.space_group_name_H-M   'P 1'
#
loop_
_entity.id
_entity.type
_entity.pdbx_description
1 polymer ?
#
loop_
_entity_poly.entity_id
_entity_poly.type
_entity_poly.pdbx_seq_one_letter_code
_entity_poly.pdbx_strand_id
1 'polypeptide(L)'
;MDFIFFAFLLLFFTQLQSGFSEVFNIPLNSEASYKLYWTPNYELKSIKFEIHLTPSLNKGDWFALGFSNYGDFTYADYCFVLRDENGHYSIQDVWSDDDLMKIDERSQDCDGFSWSVRYNVTRFSFDRKFDTCDGDDLVIEDGTTHIVWLRGTQDLTNNEEDVDSISLTSATEQGMERTQLMKTLSPDNLNNREKAWSYVFHNTKLQVPTEETTYWCRVIRLPPELSETKHHVIQFESAIQPSSEGIVHHMELFHCIAPPEQDVPLYEGPCSSPTKPAPVESCKSVIAAWAMGALPFKYPKETGRPLGGPSNNPYVMLEVHYNNPEHRTGLIDNSGLRLLISKSLRRYDAGIMELGLEYTDKMAIPPRTPYFTLTGYCTSECTTVSLPSQGIKIFGSQLHTHLTGKRVVTRHIRNGRELAELNRDNHYSPHFQEIRLLKHAVTLLPGDALITTCVYNTQSRPNVTLGGFAITDEMCVNYIHYYPLIDLEVCKSSVTSENLHTFFSYMHDWEGDRTNPDKGISYNYNAIDWSPAKTRLLQEFFDQSTMSMQCNQSNGLKFPGDWENLPNTPVLYPLPPKPRYCSPK
;
A
#
# COMPACT_ATOMS: atom_id res chain seq x y z
N MET A 1 -70.16 -11.79 -36.73
CA MET A 1 -70.16 -11.74 -35.26
C MET A 1 -68.89 -12.47 -34.87
N ASP A 2 -67.77 -11.76 -34.94
CA ASP A 2 -66.45 -12.36 -35.11
C ASP A 2 -65.47 -11.84 -34.06
N PHE A 3 -64.81 -12.82 -33.44
CA PHE A 3 -63.57 -12.83 -32.67
C PHE A 3 -62.83 -11.51 -32.44
N ILE A 4 -62.35 -11.32 -31.20
CA ILE A 4 -60.96 -10.91 -30.91
C ILE A 4 -60.59 -11.38 -29.48
N PHE A 5 -59.56 -12.23 -29.43
CA PHE A 5 -58.74 -12.54 -28.26
C PHE A 5 -57.76 -11.39 -28.07
N PHE A 6 -57.67 -10.76 -26.89
CA PHE A 6 -56.57 -9.86 -26.54
C PHE A 6 -55.77 -10.44 -25.37
N ALA A 7 -54.59 -10.96 -25.69
CA ALA A 7 -53.55 -11.26 -24.72
C ALA A 7 -52.82 -9.96 -24.37
N PHE A 8 -52.78 -9.60 -23.09
CA PHE A 8 -51.96 -8.50 -22.58
C PHE A 8 -50.53 -9.02 -22.35
N LEU A 9 -49.61 -8.63 -23.24
CA LEU A 9 -48.17 -8.79 -23.03
C LEU A 9 -47.68 -7.60 -22.19
N LEU A 10 -47.40 -7.83 -20.90
CA LEU A 10 -46.67 -6.88 -20.05
C LEU A 10 -45.18 -6.98 -20.39
N LEU A 11 -44.70 -6.08 -21.25
CA LEU A 11 -43.28 -5.85 -21.47
C LEU A 11 -42.69 -5.18 -20.22
N PHE A 12 -42.08 -5.97 -19.34
CA PHE A 12 -41.10 -5.47 -18.39
C PHE A 12 -39.85 -5.05 -19.19
N PHE A 13 -39.69 -3.75 -19.43
CA PHE A 13 -38.39 -3.20 -19.76
C PHE A 13 -37.51 -3.27 -18.52
N THR A 14 -36.75 -4.36 -18.35
CA THR A 14 -35.55 -4.31 -17.53
C THR A 14 -34.54 -3.45 -18.29
N GLN A 15 -34.37 -2.20 -17.86
CA GLN A 15 -33.13 -1.49 -18.15
C GLN A 15 -32.01 -2.27 -17.48
N LEU A 16 -31.37 -3.17 -18.23
CA LEU A 16 -30.01 -3.59 -17.94
C LEU A 16 -29.17 -2.32 -18.02
N GLN A 17 -28.90 -1.71 -16.86
CA GLN A 17 -27.70 -0.91 -16.70
C GLN A 17 -26.54 -1.85 -17.01
N SER A 18 -26.04 -1.82 -18.24
CA SER A 18 -24.70 -2.29 -18.53
C SER A 18 -23.76 -1.38 -17.74
N GLY A 19 -23.47 -1.76 -16.49
CA GLY A 19 -22.38 -1.15 -15.75
C GLY A 19 -21.13 -1.33 -16.60
N PHE A 20 -20.60 -0.23 -17.16
CA PHE A 20 -19.26 -0.26 -17.71
C PHE A 20 -18.35 -0.61 -16.54
N SER A 21 -17.83 -1.84 -16.55
CA SER A 21 -16.83 -2.24 -15.58
C SER A 21 -15.59 -1.41 -15.81
N GLU A 22 -15.11 -0.74 -14.77
CA GLU A 22 -13.95 0.15 -14.85
C GLU A 22 -12.71 -0.68 -15.20
N VAL A 23 -11.95 -0.24 -16.22
CA VAL A 23 -10.74 -0.91 -16.69
C VAL A 23 -9.53 -0.20 -16.11
N PHE A 24 -8.73 -0.94 -15.37
CA PHE A 24 -7.48 -0.47 -14.77
C PHE A 24 -6.30 -0.90 -15.64
N ASN A 25 -5.17 -0.19 -15.54
CA ASN A 25 -3.96 -0.57 -16.28
C ASN A 25 -2.68 -0.10 -15.60
N ILE A 26 -1.59 -0.82 -15.89
CA ILE A 26 -0.22 -0.46 -15.53
C ILE A 26 0.74 -0.83 -16.68
N PRO A 27 1.86 -0.10 -16.87
CA PRO A 27 2.98 -0.63 -17.62
C PRO A 27 3.62 -1.79 -16.85
N LEU A 28 4.17 -2.77 -17.56
CA LEU A 28 4.93 -3.88 -16.98
C LEU A 28 6.45 -3.67 -17.07
N ASN A 29 6.90 -2.78 -17.95
CA ASN A 29 8.32 -2.49 -18.15
C ASN A 29 8.58 -0.98 -18.23
N SER A 30 9.85 -0.57 -18.09
CA SER A 30 10.24 0.84 -17.99
C SER A 30 9.91 1.66 -19.25
N GLU A 31 9.79 1.01 -20.41
CA GLU A 31 9.40 1.63 -21.69
C GLU A 31 7.89 1.72 -21.90
N ALA A 32 7.08 1.12 -21.01
CA ALA A 32 5.63 0.99 -21.14
C ALA A 32 5.20 0.33 -22.47
N SER A 33 6.05 -0.54 -23.03
CA SER A 33 5.77 -1.29 -24.26
C SER A 33 4.99 -2.57 -23.99
N TYR A 34 5.05 -3.07 -22.75
CA TYR A 34 4.19 -4.11 -22.20
C TYR A 34 3.19 -3.46 -21.26
N LYS A 35 1.90 -3.68 -21.47
CA LYS A 35 0.84 -3.10 -20.65
C LYS A 35 -0.12 -4.17 -20.17
N LEU A 36 -0.39 -4.18 -18.88
CA LEU A 36 -1.41 -5.00 -18.25
C LEU A 36 -2.66 -4.15 -18.04
N TYR A 37 -3.80 -4.70 -18.43
CA TYR A 37 -5.13 -4.19 -18.15
C TYR A 37 -5.88 -5.22 -17.32
N TRP A 38 -6.71 -4.78 -16.39
CA TRP A 38 -7.55 -5.69 -15.64
C TRP A 38 -8.91 -5.10 -15.27
N THR A 39 -9.85 -5.98 -14.97
CA THR A 39 -11.23 -5.62 -14.65
C THR A 39 -11.77 -6.59 -13.60
N PRO A 40 -11.89 -6.17 -12.32
CA PRO A 40 -12.41 -7.03 -11.26
C PRO A 40 -13.93 -7.14 -11.32
N ASN A 41 -14.45 -8.35 -11.14
CA ASN A 41 -15.87 -8.67 -10.99
C ASN A 41 -16.13 -9.25 -9.59
N TYR A 42 -16.67 -8.41 -8.70
CA TYR A 42 -16.94 -8.79 -7.31
C TYR A 42 -18.10 -9.76 -7.13
N GLU A 43 -19.06 -9.79 -8.07
CA GLU A 43 -20.18 -10.73 -8.02
C GLU A 43 -19.73 -12.14 -8.41
N LEU A 44 -18.92 -12.26 -9.47
CA LEU A 44 -18.37 -13.53 -9.94
C LEU A 44 -17.08 -13.94 -9.22
N LYS A 45 -16.54 -13.07 -8.36
CA LYS A 45 -15.26 -13.22 -7.66
C LYS A 45 -14.11 -13.60 -8.60
N SER A 46 -14.00 -12.87 -9.71
CA SER A 46 -12.98 -13.08 -10.73
C SER A 46 -12.42 -11.77 -11.26
N ILE A 47 -11.25 -11.83 -11.89
CA ILE A 47 -10.62 -10.72 -12.61
C ILE A 47 -10.41 -11.14 -14.05
N LYS A 48 -10.80 -10.27 -14.98
CA LYS A 48 -10.40 -10.39 -16.37
C LYS A 48 -9.10 -9.61 -16.56
N PHE A 49 -8.09 -10.26 -17.11
CA PHE A 49 -6.81 -9.66 -17.50
C PHE A 49 -6.73 -9.53 -19.01
N GLU A 50 -6.09 -8.47 -19.50
CA GLU A 50 -5.72 -8.28 -20.90
C GLU A 50 -4.32 -7.68 -20.97
N ILE A 51 -3.46 -8.25 -21.81
CA ILE A 51 -2.06 -7.87 -21.93
C ILE A 51 -1.79 -7.42 -23.35
N HIS A 52 -1.11 -6.28 -23.50
CA HIS A 52 -0.68 -5.75 -24.78
C HIS A 52 0.85 -5.77 -24.84
N LEU A 53 1.40 -6.52 -25.79
CA LEU A 53 2.84 -6.66 -25.98
C LEU A 53 3.30 -5.99 -27.27
N THR A 54 4.25 -5.07 -27.13
CA THR A 54 4.95 -4.43 -28.23
C THR A 54 6.47 -4.54 -28.00
N PRO A 55 7.25 -5.20 -28.87
CA PRO A 55 6.82 -5.86 -30.10
C PRO A 55 5.98 -7.12 -29.86
N SER A 56 5.20 -7.49 -30.87
CA SER A 56 4.43 -8.73 -30.91
C SER A 56 5.32 -9.95 -30.61
N LEU A 57 4.73 -11.02 -30.07
CA LEU A 57 5.40 -12.33 -29.96
C LEU A 57 5.72 -12.85 -31.36
N ASN A 58 6.95 -13.31 -31.60
CA ASN A 58 7.34 -14.06 -32.78
C ASN A 58 6.98 -15.54 -32.62
N LYS A 59 7.17 -16.33 -33.68
CA LYS A 59 7.04 -17.79 -33.60
C LYS A 59 8.10 -18.34 -32.65
N GLY A 60 7.71 -19.23 -31.76
CA GLY A 60 8.55 -19.76 -30.68
C GLY A 60 8.67 -18.83 -29.46
N ASP A 61 8.15 -17.60 -29.53
CA ASP A 61 8.12 -16.71 -28.36
C ASP A 61 7.00 -17.11 -27.40
N TRP A 62 7.26 -16.91 -26.12
CA TRP A 62 6.31 -17.09 -25.05
C TRP A 62 6.32 -15.89 -24.10
N PHE A 63 5.23 -15.74 -23.36
CA PHE A 63 5.07 -14.74 -22.31
C PHE A 63 4.30 -15.34 -21.14
N ALA A 64 4.79 -15.18 -19.93
CA ALA A 64 4.11 -15.57 -18.71
C ALA A 64 3.77 -14.34 -17.87
N LEU A 65 2.50 -14.22 -17.48
CA LEU A 65 2.07 -13.27 -16.45
C LEU A 65 1.74 -14.06 -15.19
N GLY A 66 2.33 -13.69 -14.07
CA GLY A 66 2.10 -14.40 -12.81
C GLY A 66 1.98 -13.51 -11.60
N PHE A 67 1.70 -14.16 -10.47
CA PHE A 67 1.43 -13.57 -9.18
C PHE A 67 2.28 -14.28 -8.14
N SER A 68 2.95 -13.50 -7.28
CA SER A 68 3.75 -14.06 -6.20
C SER A 68 3.60 -13.27 -4.92
N ASN A 69 4.13 -13.81 -3.83
CA ASN A 69 3.92 -13.24 -2.50
C ASN A 69 4.62 -11.88 -2.34
N TYR A 70 5.88 -11.78 -2.80
CA TYR A 70 6.71 -10.57 -2.69
C TYR A 70 7.45 -10.18 -3.97
N GLY A 71 7.04 -10.72 -5.12
CA GLY A 71 7.62 -10.38 -6.41
C GLY A 71 8.76 -11.30 -6.86
N ASP A 72 9.00 -12.40 -6.14
CA ASP A 72 9.93 -13.44 -6.57
C ASP A 72 9.35 -14.19 -7.78
N PHE A 73 10.23 -14.56 -8.71
CA PHE A 73 9.86 -15.33 -9.90
C PHE A 73 9.70 -16.84 -9.61
N THR A 74 10.26 -17.30 -8.50
CA THR A 74 10.14 -18.65 -7.96
C THR A 74 8.91 -18.75 -7.07
N TYR A 75 8.32 -19.94 -6.98
CA TYR A 75 7.10 -20.18 -6.20
C TYR A 75 5.98 -19.20 -6.55
N ALA A 76 5.86 -18.92 -7.85
CA ALA A 76 4.89 -17.99 -8.42
C ALA A 76 3.92 -18.75 -9.32
N ASP A 77 2.69 -18.25 -9.37
CA ASP A 77 1.54 -18.79 -10.11
C ASP A 77 1.39 -17.98 -11.40
N TYR A 78 1.44 -18.64 -12.55
CA TYR A 78 1.56 -18.06 -13.87
C TYR A 78 0.50 -18.56 -14.86
N CYS A 79 -0.02 -17.61 -15.64
CA CYS A 79 -0.65 -17.88 -16.91
C CYS A 79 0.38 -17.75 -18.04
N PHE A 80 0.80 -18.89 -18.59
CA PHE A 80 1.82 -19.01 -19.63
C PHE A 80 1.20 -19.02 -21.03
N VAL A 81 1.58 -18.07 -21.88
CA VAL A 81 1.12 -17.95 -23.26
C VAL A 81 2.25 -18.27 -24.24
N LEU A 82 2.02 -19.25 -25.11
CA LEU A 82 2.96 -19.64 -26.15
C LEU A 82 2.42 -19.25 -27.52
N ARG A 83 3.28 -18.71 -28.39
CA ARG A 83 3.05 -18.68 -29.83
C ARG A 83 3.90 -19.76 -30.51
N ASP A 84 3.27 -20.86 -30.91
CA ASP A 84 3.99 -21.98 -31.52
C ASP A 84 4.60 -21.64 -32.91
N GLU A 85 5.40 -22.54 -33.44
CA GLU A 85 6.01 -22.40 -34.77
C GLU A 85 4.99 -22.36 -35.92
N ASN A 86 3.78 -22.87 -35.71
CA ASN A 86 2.67 -22.77 -36.65
C ASN A 86 1.97 -21.40 -36.57
N GLY A 87 2.28 -20.59 -35.55
CA GLY A 87 1.68 -19.29 -35.27
C GLY A 87 0.37 -19.36 -34.49
N HIS A 88 0.03 -20.51 -33.92
CA HIS A 88 -1.08 -20.71 -32.99
C HIS A 88 -0.71 -20.21 -31.59
N TYR A 89 -1.69 -19.64 -30.89
CA TYR A 89 -1.51 -19.22 -29.49
C TYR A 89 -2.28 -20.15 -28.57
N SER A 90 -1.62 -20.61 -27.53
CA SER A 90 -2.19 -21.38 -26.42
C SER A 90 -1.90 -20.69 -25.09
N ILE A 91 -2.72 -20.98 -24.08
CA ILE A 91 -2.47 -20.61 -22.69
C ILE A 91 -2.39 -21.89 -21.86
N GLN A 92 -1.53 -21.88 -20.85
CA GLN A 92 -1.42 -22.94 -19.86
C GLN A 92 -1.30 -22.31 -18.48
N ASP A 93 -1.77 -23.06 -17.49
CA ASP A 93 -1.66 -22.71 -16.08
C ASP A 93 -0.41 -23.40 -15.56
N VAL A 94 0.46 -22.63 -14.93
CA VAL A 94 1.84 -23.01 -14.66
C VAL A 94 2.25 -22.40 -13.33
N TRP A 95 2.97 -23.14 -12.51
CA TRP A 95 3.65 -22.60 -11.34
C TRP A 95 5.15 -22.76 -11.48
N SER A 96 5.93 -21.96 -10.77
CA SER A 96 7.39 -22.11 -10.73
C SER A 96 7.88 -22.71 -9.42
N ASP A 97 8.91 -23.55 -9.49
CA ASP A 97 9.67 -23.95 -8.32
C ASP A 97 10.93 -23.08 -8.15
N ASP A 98 12.03 -23.66 -7.67
CA ASP A 98 13.31 -22.97 -7.50
C ASP A 98 13.88 -22.43 -8.82
N ASP A 99 13.69 -23.11 -9.96
CA ASP A 99 14.33 -22.73 -11.22
C ASP A 99 13.49 -23.05 -12.48
N LEU A 100 12.46 -23.88 -12.38
CA LEU A 100 11.68 -24.38 -13.51
C LEU A 100 10.22 -23.97 -13.41
N MET A 101 9.63 -23.70 -14.57
CA MET A 101 8.18 -23.69 -14.74
C MET A 101 7.64 -25.12 -14.80
N LYS A 102 6.45 -25.33 -14.26
CA LYS A 102 5.73 -26.61 -14.26
C LYS A 102 4.26 -26.39 -14.51
N ILE A 103 3.68 -27.16 -15.43
CA ILE A 103 2.26 -27.16 -15.69
C ILE A 103 1.51 -27.54 -14.41
N ASP A 104 0.44 -26.82 -14.11
CA ASP A 104 -0.52 -27.25 -13.10
C ASP A 104 -1.38 -28.39 -13.67
N GLU A 105 -1.14 -29.62 -13.19
CA GLU A 105 -1.92 -30.79 -13.61
C GLU A 105 -3.26 -30.93 -12.85
N ARG A 106 -3.49 -30.15 -11.79
CA ARG A 106 -4.66 -30.23 -10.90
C ARG A 106 -5.78 -29.30 -11.33
N SER A 107 -5.47 -28.13 -11.88
CA SER A 107 -6.44 -27.21 -12.46
C SER A 107 -5.87 -26.38 -13.61
N GLN A 108 -6.78 -25.69 -14.30
CA GLN A 108 -6.48 -24.68 -15.29
C GLN A 108 -7.25 -23.44 -14.86
N ASP A 109 -6.55 -22.49 -14.24
CA ASP A 109 -7.14 -21.31 -13.62
C ASP A 109 -7.06 -20.04 -14.50
N CYS A 110 -6.51 -20.16 -15.72
CA CYS A 110 -6.45 -19.13 -16.75
C CYS A 110 -7.54 -19.32 -17.82
N ASP A 111 -8.80 -19.14 -17.41
CA ASP A 111 -9.99 -19.38 -18.24
C ASP A 111 -10.21 -18.32 -19.33
N GLY A 112 -11.11 -18.59 -20.28
CA GLY A 112 -11.63 -17.55 -21.19
C GLY A 112 -10.60 -16.96 -22.17
N PHE A 113 -9.54 -17.72 -22.47
CA PHE A 113 -8.43 -17.26 -23.31
C PHE A 113 -8.88 -16.74 -24.68
N SER A 114 -8.44 -15.53 -25.01
CA SER A 114 -8.66 -14.93 -26.32
C SER A 114 -7.46 -14.11 -26.73
N TRP A 115 -7.19 -14.01 -28.03
CA TRP A 115 -6.04 -13.26 -28.53
C TRP A 115 -6.31 -12.61 -29.89
N SER A 116 -5.52 -11.57 -30.20
CA SER A 116 -5.49 -10.93 -31.50
C SER A 116 -4.12 -10.29 -31.75
N VAL A 117 -3.72 -10.22 -33.02
CA VAL A 117 -2.50 -9.51 -33.44
C VAL A 117 -2.87 -8.42 -34.42
N ARG A 118 -2.51 -7.18 -34.12
CA ARG A 118 -2.69 -6.02 -35.02
C ARG A 118 -1.53 -5.06 -34.90
N TYR A 119 -1.04 -4.55 -36.02
CA TYR A 119 -0.02 -3.49 -36.07
C TYR A 119 1.22 -3.75 -35.17
N ASN A 120 1.75 -4.98 -35.22
CA ASN A 120 2.88 -5.42 -34.38
C ASN A 120 2.62 -5.41 -32.86
N VAL A 121 1.34 -5.51 -32.47
CA VAL A 121 0.93 -5.68 -31.06
C VAL A 121 0.22 -7.02 -30.92
N THR A 122 0.73 -7.87 -30.04
CA THR A 122 -0.02 -9.04 -29.55
C THR A 122 -0.92 -8.59 -28.41
N ARG A 123 -2.20 -8.93 -28.48
CA ARG A 123 -3.15 -8.75 -27.39
C ARG A 123 -3.70 -10.11 -27.00
N PHE A 124 -3.69 -10.43 -25.72
CA PHE A 124 -4.37 -11.61 -25.21
C PHE A 124 -5.05 -11.33 -23.88
N SER A 125 -6.08 -12.11 -23.56
CA SER A 125 -6.87 -11.96 -22.34
C SER A 125 -7.25 -13.29 -21.75
N PHE A 126 -7.44 -13.34 -20.44
CA PHE A 126 -7.96 -14.50 -19.71
C PHE A 126 -8.69 -14.03 -18.44
N ASP A 127 -9.47 -14.91 -17.83
CA ASP A 127 -10.20 -14.71 -16.59
C ASP A 127 -9.60 -15.61 -15.51
N ARG A 128 -9.40 -15.08 -14.29
CA ARG A 128 -8.92 -15.84 -13.12
C ARG A 128 -9.80 -15.57 -11.90
N LYS A 129 -10.03 -16.56 -11.05
CA LYS A 129 -10.78 -16.40 -9.80
C LYS A 129 -9.94 -15.65 -8.75
N PHE A 130 -10.61 -14.99 -7.79
CA PHE A 130 -9.91 -14.40 -6.63
C PHE A 130 -9.25 -15.50 -5.77
N ASP A 131 -9.95 -16.63 -5.62
CA ASP A 131 -9.48 -17.84 -4.93
C ASP A 131 -9.83 -19.00 -5.87
N THR A 132 -8.81 -19.66 -6.41
CA THR A 132 -8.93 -20.80 -7.34
C THR A 132 -9.22 -22.11 -6.61
N CYS A 133 -9.07 -22.10 -5.28
CA CYS A 133 -9.16 -23.28 -4.43
C CYS A 133 -8.09 -24.34 -4.71
N ASP A 134 -7.03 -24.01 -5.46
CA ASP A 134 -5.78 -24.74 -5.41
C ASP A 134 -4.97 -24.30 -4.18
N GLY A 135 -4.18 -25.22 -3.63
CA GLY A 135 -3.25 -24.97 -2.54
C GLY A 135 -1.92 -24.38 -3.02
N ASP A 136 -1.59 -24.58 -4.31
CA ASP A 136 -0.34 -24.11 -4.91
C ASP A 136 -0.48 -22.68 -5.49
N ASP A 137 -1.71 -22.20 -5.66
CA ASP A 137 -2.04 -20.87 -6.21
C ASP A 137 -2.03 -19.71 -5.21
N LEU A 138 -1.75 -18.52 -5.74
CA LEU A 138 -1.86 -17.28 -4.97
C LEU A 138 -3.32 -16.79 -4.90
N VAL A 139 -3.88 -16.75 -3.68
CA VAL A 139 -5.17 -16.08 -3.43
C VAL A 139 -5.03 -14.56 -3.61
N ILE A 140 -5.79 -14.00 -4.56
CA ILE A 140 -5.90 -12.55 -4.75
C ILE A 140 -6.87 -12.00 -3.70
N GLU A 141 -6.33 -11.28 -2.73
CA GLU A 141 -7.09 -10.63 -1.66
C GLU A 141 -6.94 -9.10 -1.65
N ASP A 142 -7.63 -8.44 -0.71
CA ASP A 142 -7.46 -7.00 -0.50
C ASP A 142 -6.04 -6.71 -0.03
N GLY A 143 -5.39 -5.76 -0.68
CA GLY A 143 -4.00 -5.47 -0.40
C GLY A 143 -3.22 -5.16 -1.66
N THR A 144 -1.90 -5.26 -1.54
CA THR A 144 -0.97 -5.23 -2.66
C THR A 144 -0.96 -6.59 -3.34
N THR A 145 -0.79 -6.61 -4.65
CA THR A 145 -0.48 -7.81 -5.44
C THR A 145 0.84 -7.56 -6.13
N HIS A 146 1.77 -8.52 -6.01
CA HIS A 146 3.00 -8.51 -6.77
C HIS A 146 2.79 -9.31 -8.06
N ILE A 147 2.92 -8.61 -9.18
CA ILE A 147 2.77 -9.16 -10.52
C ILE A 147 4.16 -9.40 -11.05
N VAL A 148 4.48 -10.63 -11.40
CA VAL A 148 5.72 -11.02 -12.05
C VAL A 148 5.43 -11.34 -13.50
N TRP A 149 6.38 -11.04 -14.38
CA TRP A 149 6.24 -11.39 -15.79
C TRP A 149 7.57 -11.81 -16.39
N LEU A 150 7.48 -12.72 -17.35
CA LEU A 150 8.61 -13.33 -18.03
C LEU A 150 8.31 -13.36 -19.53
N ARG A 151 9.32 -13.07 -20.34
CA ARG A 151 9.27 -13.22 -21.79
C ARG A 151 10.51 -13.98 -22.23
N GLY A 152 10.33 -14.92 -23.13
CA GLY A 152 11.44 -15.65 -23.74
C GLY A 152 11.08 -16.24 -25.08
N THR A 153 12.03 -17.00 -25.62
CA THR A 153 11.87 -17.74 -26.86
C THR A 153 12.32 -19.17 -26.59
N GLN A 154 11.53 -20.15 -27.03
CA GLN A 154 11.91 -21.55 -26.95
C GLN A 154 11.57 -22.26 -28.26
N ASP A 155 12.50 -23.10 -28.71
CA ASP A 155 12.32 -23.94 -29.88
C ASP A 155 11.61 -25.24 -29.48
N LEU A 156 10.28 -25.19 -29.42
CA LEU A 156 9.44 -26.35 -29.12
C LEU A 156 9.25 -27.28 -30.34
N THR A 157 10.11 -27.21 -31.37
CA THR A 157 10.01 -28.11 -32.55
C THR A 157 10.50 -29.52 -32.28
N ASN A 158 11.32 -29.72 -31.25
CA ASN A 158 11.78 -31.04 -30.83
C ASN A 158 10.86 -31.54 -29.71
N ASN A 159 10.18 -32.67 -29.92
CA ASN A 159 9.26 -33.35 -28.98
C ASN A 159 9.90 -33.77 -27.62
N GLU A 160 11.08 -33.26 -27.27
CA GLU A 160 11.79 -33.49 -26.00
C GLU A 160 11.67 -32.30 -25.03
N GLU A 161 11.25 -31.11 -25.49
CA GLU A 161 11.06 -29.92 -24.65
C GLU A 161 9.55 -29.62 -24.46
N ASP A 162 9.10 -29.58 -23.21
CA ASP A 162 7.74 -29.19 -22.79
C ASP A 162 7.85 -27.98 -21.84
N VAL A 163 6.73 -27.32 -21.50
CA VAL A 163 6.69 -26.18 -20.57
C VAL A 163 7.39 -26.51 -19.24
N ASP A 164 7.30 -27.76 -18.78
CA ASP A 164 7.98 -28.29 -17.59
C ASP A 164 9.51 -28.22 -17.61
N SER A 165 10.10 -27.93 -18.78
CA SER A 165 11.54 -27.80 -18.98
C SER A 165 12.03 -26.35 -19.06
N ILE A 166 11.11 -25.37 -19.03
CA ILE A 166 11.46 -23.94 -19.13
C ILE A 166 12.10 -23.50 -17.83
N SER A 167 13.39 -23.20 -17.89
CA SER A 167 14.06 -22.51 -16.80
C SER A 167 13.66 -21.04 -16.74
N LEU A 168 13.39 -20.52 -15.54
CA LEU A 168 13.16 -19.10 -15.30
C LEU A 168 14.31 -18.24 -15.84
N THR A 169 15.54 -18.76 -15.77
CA THR A 169 16.76 -18.09 -16.28
C THR A 169 16.86 -18.01 -17.79
N SER A 170 16.03 -18.79 -18.52
CA SER A 170 15.96 -18.74 -19.99
C SER A 170 15.15 -17.54 -20.50
N ALA A 171 14.43 -16.84 -19.62
CA ALA A 171 13.72 -15.62 -19.97
C ALA A 171 14.69 -14.56 -20.51
N THR A 172 14.37 -14.02 -21.68
CA THR A 172 15.16 -12.93 -22.28
C THR A 172 14.87 -11.59 -21.60
N GLU A 173 13.66 -11.43 -21.09
CA GLU A 173 13.22 -10.27 -20.32
C GLU A 173 12.35 -10.74 -19.15
N GLN A 174 12.48 -10.04 -18.03
CA GLN A 174 11.67 -10.31 -16.85
C GLN A 174 11.46 -9.02 -16.06
N GLY A 175 10.40 -8.97 -15.29
CA GLY A 175 10.13 -7.82 -14.43
C GLY A 175 9.05 -8.11 -13.41
N MET A 176 8.91 -7.18 -12.48
CA MET A 176 7.93 -7.26 -11.41
C MET A 176 7.35 -5.89 -11.13
N GLU A 177 6.03 -5.83 -11.02
CA GLU A 177 5.28 -4.63 -10.71
C GLU A 177 4.33 -4.85 -9.53
N ARG A 178 4.01 -3.77 -8.83
CA ARG A 178 3.07 -3.80 -7.71
C ARG A 178 1.83 -3.00 -8.07
N THR A 179 0.67 -3.56 -7.74
CA THR A 179 -0.61 -2.87 -7.88
C THR A 179 -1.59 -3.40 -6.85
N GLN A 180 -2.74 -2.74 -6.70
CA GLN A 180 -3.89 -3.31 -6.00
C GLN A 180 -4.87 -3.83 -7.06
N LEU A 181 -4.99 -5.14 -7.21
CA LEU A 181 -5.94 -5.73 -8.17
C LEU A 181 -7.40 -5.51 -7.75
N MET A 182 -7.69 -5.67 -6.46
CA MET A 182 -9.02 -5.46 -5.87
C MET A 182 -9.26 -3.97 -5.57
N LYS A 183 -9.65 -3.21 -6.60
CA LYS A 183 -9.91 -1.76 -6.49
C LYS A 183 -11.31 -1.44 -5.95
N THR A 184 -11.40 -0.50 -5.01
CA THR A 184 -12.70 0.05 -4.58
C THR A 184 -13.33 0.83 -5.73
N LEU A 185 -14.38 0.28 -6.35
CA LEU A 185 -15.14 0.97 -7.40
C LEU A 185 -15.88 2.14 -6.76
N SER A 186 -15.52 3.37 -7.16
CA SER A 186 -16.23 4.55 -6.68
C SER A 186 -17.53 4.69 -7.47
N PRO A 187 -18.71 4.72 -6.81
CA PRO A 187 -19.98 4.88 -7.50
C PRO A 187 -20.16 6.26 -8.20
N ASP A 188 -19.21 7.18 -8.07
CA ASP A 188 -19.37 8.56 -8.48
C ASP A 188 -18.75 8.87 -9.86
N ASN A 189 -19.50 8.50 -10.89
CA ASN A 189 -19.69 9.32 -12.09
C ASN A 189 -20.73 10.41 -11.79
N LEU A 190 -20.44 11.30 -10.85
CA LEU A 190 -21.28 12.46 -10.60
C LEU A 190 -20.68 13.67 -11.29
N ASN A 191 -21.34 14.02 -12.41
CA ASN A 191 -21.29 15.26 -13.19
C ASN A 191 -21.58 16.52 -12.34
N ASN A 192 -21.00 16.64 -11.15
CA ASN A 192 -21.06 17.85 -10.37
C ASN A 192 -19.85 18.69 -10.76
N ARG A 193 -20.09 19.72 -11.58
CA ARG A 193 -19.15 20.82 -11.81
C ARG A 193 -18.97 21.62 -10.52
N GLU A 194 -18.36 21.01 -9.50
CA GLU A 194 -17.81 21.77 -8.38
C GLU A 194 -16.82 22.78 -8.97
N LYS A 195 -16.93 24.05 -8.56
CA LYS A 195 -16.03 25.11 -9.00
C LYS A 195 -14.67 24.90 -8.37
N ALA A 196 -13.88 24.02 -8.98
CA ALA A 196 -12.54 23.67 -8.59
C ALA A 196 -11.55 23.94 -9.72
N TRP A 197 -10.28 24.12 -9.37
CA TRP A 197 -9.18 24.24 -10.33
C TRP A 197 -8.08 23.25 -9.98
N SER A 198 -7.29 22.88 -10.99
CA SER A 198 -6.15 21.99 -10.78
C SER A 198 -4.87 22.77 -10.49
N TYR A 199 -4.08 22.30 -9.54
CA TYR A 199 -2.69 22.72 -9.36
C TYR A 199 -1.80 21.48 -9.34
N VAL A 200 -0.64 21.55 -10.00
CA VAL A 200 0.31 20.42 -10.07
C VAL A 200 1.54 20.76 -9.23
N PHE A 201 1.85 19.92 -8.25
CA PHE A 201 3.15 19.93 -7.58
C PHE A 201 4.01 18.87 -8.26
N HIS A 202 5.06 19.29 -8.95
CA HIS A 202 5.87 18.40 -9.79
C HIS A 202 7.36 18.69 -9.64
N ASN A 203 8.20 17.77 -10.10
CA ASN A 203 9.63 18.02 -10.33
C ASN A 203 9.85 18.90 -11.56
N THR A 204 11.02 19.53 -11.70
CA THR A 204 11.31 20.37 -12.87
C THR A 204 12.65 20.00 -13.48
N LYS A 205 12.60 19.41 -14.67
CA LYS A 205 13.77 18.95 -15.44
C LYS A 205 14.73 18.11 -14.59
N LEU A 206 14.18 17.26 -13.72
CA LEU A 206 14.98 16.38 -12.89
C LEU A 206 15.70 15.37 -13.79
N GLN A 207 17.01 15.27 -13.66
CA GLN A 207 17.73 14.12 -14.20
C GLN A 207 17.56 12.96 -13.23
N VAL A 208 16.74 11.98 -13.62
CA VAL A 208 16.47 10.82 -12.75
C VAL A 208 17.79 10.06 -12.56
N PRO A 209 18.19 9.78 -11.31
CA PRO A 209 19.39 9.00 -11.05
C PRO A 209 19.32 7.58 -11.64
N THR A 210 20.47 6.98 -11.91
CA THR A 210 20.60 5.68 -12.57
C THR A 210 20.44 4.50 -11.63
N GLU A 211 20.42 4.77 -10.33
CA GLU A 211 20.18 3.82 -9.26
C GLU A 211 18.80 3.17 -9.44
N GLU A 212 18.72 1.87 -9.12
CA GLU A 212 17.48 1.10 -9.23
C GLU A 212 16.34 1.73 -8.43
N THR A 213 16.62 2.27 -7.25
CA THR A 213 15.63 2.86 -6.36
C THR A 213 16.09 4.25 -5.94
N THR A 214 15.28 5.27 -6.24
CA THR A 214 15.56 6.67 -5.82
C THR A 214 14.33 7.31 -5.21
N TYR A 215 14.49 7.91 -4.02
CA TYR A 215 13.49 8.80 -3.41
C TYR A 215 13.96 10.24 -3.54
N TRP A 216 13.24 11.04 -4.32
CA TRP A 216 13.59 12.43 -4.62
C TRP A 216 12.64 13.39 -3.93
N CYS A 217 13.20 14.30 -3.12
CA CYS A 217 12.45 15.29 -2.37
C CYS A 217 12.59 16.68 -3.01
N ARG A 218 11.47 17.38 -3.13
CA ARG A 218 11.37 18.75 -3.61
C ARG A 218 10.48 19.59 -2.69
N VAL A 219 11.06 20.58 -2.01
CA VAL A 219 10.31 21.55 -1.20
C VAL A 219 9.81 22.69 -2.09
N ILE A 220 8.52 22.98 -2.00
CA ILE A 220 7.79 23.93 -2.82
C ILE A 220 7.07 24.91 -1.89
N ARG A 221 7.22 26.20 -2.16
CA ARG A 221 6.40 27.23 -1.52
C ARG A 221 5.06 27.34 -2.24
N LEU A 222 3.96 27.25 -1.50
CA LEU A 222 2.62 27.48 -1.99
C LEU A 222 2.52 28.89 -2.60
N PRO A 223 1.94 29.03 -3.80
CA PRO A 223 1.72 30.33 -4.40
C PRO A 223 0.74 31.17 -3.55
N PRO A 224 0.75 32.51 -3.65
CA PRO A 224 -0.11 33.38 -2.83
C PRO A 224 -1.60 33.00 -2.89
N GLU A 225 -2.08 32.60 -4.07
CA GLU A 225 -3.48 32.20 -4.26
C GLU A 225 -3.88 30.96 -3.45
N LEU A 226 -2.92 30.09 -3.11
CA LEU A 226 -3.12 28.92 -2.26
C LEU A 226 -2.78 29.18 -0.80
N SER A 227 -1.79 30.03 -0.50
CA SER A 227 -1.33 30.25 0.88
C SER A 227 -2.17 31.26 1.66
N GLU A 228 -2.72 32.29 1.02
CA GLU A 228 -3.42 33.38 1.72
C GLU A 228 -4.81 33.02 2.26
N THR A 229 -5.49 32.05 1.63
CA THR A 229 -6.86 31.67 2.00
C THR A 229 -6.99 30.15 2.12
N LYS A 230 -7.89 29.70 2.98
CA LYS A 230 -8.16 28.28 3.18
C LYS A 230 -8.95 27.71 2.00
N HIS A 231 -8.52 26.55 1.53
CA HIS A 231 -9.14 25.79 0.46
C HIS A 231 -9.40 24.34 0.88
N HIS A 232 -10.19 23.63 0.08
CA HIS A 232 -10.33 22.19 0.17
C HIS A 232 -9.74 21.50 -1.05
N VAL A 233 -8.80 20.59 -0.83
CA VAL A 233 -8.46 19.55 -1.79
C VAL A 233 -9.58 18.53 -1.78
N ILE A 234 -10.18 18.30 -2.95
CA ILE A 234 -11.34 17.41 -3.12
C ILE A 234 -11.02 16.17 -3.94
N GLN A 235 -9.92 16.19 -4.69
CA GLN A 235 -9.36 15.06 -5.41
C GLN A 235 -7.86 15.27 -5.60
N PHE A 236 -7.11 14.19 -5.69
CA PHE A 236 -5.75 14.21 -6.22
C PHE A 236 -5.50 13.01 -7.14
N GLU A 237 -4.58 13.15 -8.08
CA GLU A 237 -4.20 12.14 -9.05
C GLU A 237 -2.74 12.34 -9.49
N SER A 238 -2.19 11.35 -10.19
CA SER A 238 -0.87 11.47 -10.80
C SER A 238 -0.86 12.44 -11.98
N ALA A 239 0.23 13.16 -12.13
CA ALA A 239 0.58 13.95 -13.30
C ALA A 239 1.97 13.51 -13.77
N ILE A 240 2.02 12.35 -14.42
CA ILE A 240 3.27 11.71 -14.85
C ILE A 240 3.62 12.12 -16.26
N GLN A 241 4.90 12.44 -16.49
CA GLN A 241 5.41 12.68 -17.82
C GLN A 241 5.43 11.34 -18.61
N PRO A 242 5.03 11.32 -19.90
CA PRO A 242 4.91 10.08 -20.67
C PRO A 242 6.19 9.21 -20.68
N SER A 243 7.37 9.83 -20.73
CA SER A 243 8.64 9.08 -20.72
C SER A 243 9.00 8.46 -19.36
N SER A 244 8.24 8.79 -18.31
CA SER A 244 8.47 8.37 -16.93
C SER A 244 7.37 7.42 -16.42
N GLU A 245 6.39 7.06 -17.26
CA GLU A 245 5.26 6.18 -16.89
C GLU A 245 5.72 4.84 -16.30
N GLY A 246 6.78 4.25 -16.86
CA GLY A 246 7.32 2.96 -16.40
C GLY A 246 8.32 3.04 -15.25
N ILE A 247 8.63 4.24 -14.73
CA ILE A 247 9.64 4.39 -13.66
C ILE A 247 9.13 5.15 -12.43
N VAL A 248 8.10 5.99 -12.56
CA VAL A 248 7.49 6.67 -11.39
C VAL A 248 6.57 5.67 -10.69
N HIS A 249 7.03 5.16 -9.55
CA HIS A 249 6.37 4.05 -8.86
C HIS A 249 5.40 4.54 -7.77
N HIS A 250 5.76 5.58 -7.01
CA HIS A 250 4.82 6.28 -6.12
C HIS A 250 5.24 7.75 -5.88
N MET A 251 4.30 8.56 -5.39
CA MET A 251 4.48 9.98 -5.09
C MET A 251 3.71 10.39 -3.84
N GLU A 252 4.29 11.25 -3.02
CA GLU A 252 3.66 11.82 -1.83
C GLU A 252 3.83 13.33 -1.78
N LEU A 253 2.83 14.03 -1.23
CA LEU A 253 2.89 15.47 -0.97
C LEU A 253 2.66 15.72 0.51
N PHE A 254 3.63 16.32 1.18
CA PHE A 254 3.59 16.62 2.60
C PHE A 254 3.42 18.12 2.86
N HIS A 255 2.69 18.48 3.91
CA HIS A 255 2.70 19.83 4.50
C HIS A 255 3.81 19.92 5.57
N CYS A 256 4.56 21.02 5.57
CA CYS A 256 5.54 21.35 6.59
C CYS A 256 4.89 21.93 7.86
N ILE A 257 4.89 21.15 8.96
CA ILE A 257 4.29 21.56 10.23
C ILE A 257 5.27 22.46 10.97
N ALA A 258 5.15 23.77 10.75
CA ALA A 258 5.93 24.81 11.39
C ALA A 258 5.07 26.06 11.64
N PRO A 259 5.50 27.01 12.49
CA PRO A 259 4.85 28.31 12.60
C PRO A 259 4.65 28.98 11.22
N PRO A 260 3.56 29.74 11.01
CA PRO A 260 3.25 30.34 9.70
C PRO A 260 4.36 31.22 9.14
N GLU A 261 5.08 31.93 10.00
CA GLU A 261 6.16 32.85 9.64
C GLU A 261 7.52 32.16 9.53
N GLN A 262 7.63 30.89 9.92
CA GLN A 262 8.88 30.15 9.85
C GLN A 262 9.20 29.77 8.39
N ASP A 263 10.36 30.19 7.92
CA ASP A 263 10.84 29.82 6.59
C ASP A 263 11.36 28.38 6.59
N VAL A 264 10.93 27.59 5.60
CA VAL A 264 11.49 26.26 5.32
C VAL A 264 12.33 26.37 4.05
N PRO A 265 13.64 26.07 4.11
CA PRO A 265 14.51 26.19 2.95
C PRO A 265 14.00 25.34 1.78
N LEU A 266 13.99 25.93 0.58
CA LEU A 266 13.77 25.16 -0.64
C LEU A 266 14.90 24.13 -0.79
N TYR A 267 14.52 22.91 -1.15
CA TYR A 267 15.41 21.76 -1.26
C TYR A 267 15.00 20.92 -2.46
N GLU A 268 15.98 20.46 -3.22
CA GLU A 268 15.81 19.52 -4.33
C GLU A 268 16.96 18.51 -4.26
N GLY A 269 16.66 17.24 -4.01
CA GLY A 269 17.67 16.20 -3.89
C GLY A 269 17.14 14.90 -3.32
N PRO A 270 18.02 13.88 -3.16
CA PRO A 270 17.65 12.63 -2.52
C PRO A 270 17.10 12.87 -1.10
N CYS A 271 15.95 12.29 -0.76
CA CYS A 271 15.30 12.47 0.54
C CYS A 271 16.17 12.06 1.73
N SER A 272 17.08 11.09 1.51
CA SER A 272 18.03 10.57 2.48
C SER A 272 19.37 11.34 2.53
N SER A 273 19.51 12.42 1.78
CA SER A 273 20.77 13.15 1.72
C SER A 273 21.17 13.72 3.09
N PRO A 274 22.42 13.52 3.55
CA PRO A 274 22.90 14.13 4.80
C PRO A 274 22.99 15.66 4.72
N THR A 275 22.91 16.22 3.51
CA THR A 275 22.89 17.67 3.26
C THR A 275 21.49 18.28 3.27
N LYS A 276 20.43 17.45 3.44
CA LYS A 276 19.05 17.94 3.53
C LYS A 276 18.91 18.86 4.76
N PRO A 277 18.40 20.11 4.61
CA PRO A 277 18.30 21.03 5.74
C PRO A 277 17.35 20.50 6.83
N ALA A 278 17.77 20.58 8.10
CA ALA A 278 16.98 20.09 9.24
C ALA A 278 15.52 20.62 9.30
N PRO A 279 15.19 21.88 8.95
CA PRO A 279 13.80 22.34 8.94
C PRO A 279 12.88 21.59 7.95
N VAL A 280 13.43 20.94 6.92
CA VAL A 280 12.67 20.13 5.96
C VAL A 280 12.05 18.90 6.63
N GLU A 281 12.62 18.42 7.74
CA GLU A 281 12.03 17.32 8.54
C GLU A 281 10.66 17.68 9.15
N SER A 282 10.28 18.96 9.14
CA SER A 282 8.92 19.37 9.51
C SER A 282 7.85 18.97 8.49
N CYS A 283 8.24 18.64 7.25
CA CYS A 283 7.36 18.25 6.14
C CYS A 283 6.96 16.78 6.26
N LYS A 284 5.96 16.52 7.12
CA LYS A 284 5.54 15.17 7.49
C LYS A 284 4.02 14.93 7.46
N SER A 285 3.19 15.98 7.34
CA SER A 285 1.73 15.80 7.26
C SER A 285 1.32 15.45 5.83
N VAL A 286 0.98 14.19 5.56
CA VAL A 286 0.58 13.75 4.21
C VAL A 286 -0.68 14.50 3.75
N ILE A 287 -0.65 15.09 2.57
CA ILE A 287 -1.79 15.75 1.91
C ILE A 287 -2.38 14.83 0.85
N ALA A 288 -1.51 14.15 0.11
CA ALA A 288 -1.82 13.24 -0.98
C ALA A 288 -0.71 12.19 -1.10
N ALA A 289 -1.08 10.94 -1.38
CA ALA A 289 -0.15 9.87 -1.73
C ALA A 289 -0.77 8.97 -2.79
N TRP A 290 0.01 8.67 -3.83
CA TRP A 290 -0.41 7.94 -5.02
C TRP A 290 0.65 6.87 -5.33
N ALA A 291 0.21 5.70 -5.80
CA ALA A 291 1.10 4.67 -6.34
C ALA A 291 0.62 4.17 -7.71
N MET A 292 1.51 3.48 -8.43
CA MET A 292 1.24 2.97 -9.78
C MET A 292 -0.09 2.20 -9.87
N GLY A 293 -0.86 2.49 -10.92
CA GLY A 293 -2.18 1.89 -11.13
C GLY A 293 -3.31 2.44 -10.24
N ALA A 294 -3.02 3.39 -9.32
CA ALA A 294 -4.06 4.06 -8.56
C ALA A 294 -4.84 5.06 -9.44
N LEU A 295 -6.17 4.96 -9.36
CA LEU A 295 -7.07 5.96 -9.92
C LEU A 295 -7.02 7.28 -9.12
N PRO A 296 -7.60 8.37 -9.65
CA PRO A 296 -7.77 9.59 -8.88
C PRO A 296 -8.47 9.33 -7.55
N PHE A 297 -7.82 9.72 -6.45
CA PHE A 297 -8.43 9.65 -5.13
C PHE A 297 -9.41 10.81 -4.98
N LYS A 298 -10.69 10.49 -4.76
CA LYS A 298 -11.75 11.49 -4.55
C LYS A 298 -12.17 11.49 -3.09
N TYR A 299 -12.15 12.66 -2.47
CA TYR A 299 -12.70 12.82 -1.13
C TYR A 299 -14.23 12.69 -1.17
N PRO A 300 -14.87 12.10 -0.13
CA PRO A 300 -16.33 12.08 0.02
C PRO A 300 -16.93 13.49 -0.09
N LYS A 301 -18.12 13.62 -0.66
CA LYS A 301 -18.75 14.93 -0.94
C LYS A 301 -18.94 15.81 0.28
N GLU A 302 -19.04 15.21 1.45
CA GLU A 302 -19.18 15.87 2.73
C GLU A 302 -17.90 16.57 3.16
N THR A 303 -16.74 16.18 2.62
CA THR A 303 -15.43 16.55 3.17
C THR A 303 -14.40 16.90 2.12
N GLY A 304 -13.45 17.75 2.49
CA GLY A 304 -12.23 18.03 1.72
C GLY A 304 -11.05 18.25 2.65
N ARG A 305 -9.83 17.99 2.18
CA ARG A 305 -8.62 18.21 2.97
C ARG A 305 -8.26 19.70 2.98
N PRO A 306 -8.14 20.36 4.15
CA PRO A 306 -7.71 21.74 4.22
C PRO A 306 -6.33 21.96 3.59
N LEU A 307 -6.20 23.03 2.81
CA LEU A 307 -4.93 23.50 2.25
C LEU A 307 -4.84 25.03 2.37
N GLY A 308 -3.68 25.54 2.78
CA GLY A 308 -3.42 26.97 2.86
C GLY A 308 -4.13 27.70 3.99
N GLY A 309 -4.16 29.03 3.90
CA GLY A 309 -4.70 29.92 4.92
C GLY A 309 -3.59 30.52 5.81
N PRO A 310 -3.84 31.69 6.42
CA PRO A 310 -2.83 32.50 7.09
C PRO A 310 -2.28 31.86 8.37
N SER A 311 -2.98 30.87 8.93
CA SER A 311 -2.58 30.13 10.12
C SER A 311 -1.69 28.92 9.82
N ASN A 312 -1.37 28.65 8.56
CA ASN A 312 -0.60 27.50 8.14
C ASN A 312 0.72 27.93 7.50
N ASN A 313 1.74 27.10 7.66
CA ASN A 313 3.01 27.31 6.98
C ASN A 313 2.83 27.15 5.45
N PRO A 314 3.45 28.00 4.62
CA PRO A 314 3.22 27.99 3.18
C PRO A 314 4.09 26.98 2.44
N TYR A 315 4.75 26.03 3.11
CA TYR A 315 5.64 25.07 2.46
C TYR A 315 5.05 23.66 2.41
N VAL A 316 5.25 23.02 1.26
CA VAL A 316 4.95 21.60 1.04
C VAL A 316 6.18 20.90 0.47
N MET A 317 6.27 19.59 0.62
CA MET A 317 7.34 18.77 0.05
C MET A 317 6.73 17.69 -0.82
N LEU A 318 7.14 17.64 -2.09
CA LEU A 318 6.87 16.53 -3.00
C LEU A 318 7.99 15.50 -2.85
N GLU A 319 7.61 14.26 -2.59
CA GLU A 319 8.49 13.09 -2.66
C GLU A 319 8.07 12.23 -3.84
N VAL A 320 9.03 11.85 -4.69
CA VAL A 320 8.81 10.95 -5.83
C VAL A 320 9.75 9.78 -5.72
N HIS A 321 9.19 8.57 -5.72
CA HIS A 321 9.95 7.33 -5.77
C HIS A 321 10.03 6.81 -7.20
N TYR A 322 11.26 6.72 -7.69
CA TYR A 322 11.61 6.15 -8.99
C TYR A 322 12.12 4.72 -8.80
N ASN A 323 11.54 3.79 -9.55
CA ASN A 323 12.03 2.42 -9.74
C ASN A 323 12.61 2.33 -11.17
N ASN A 324 13.94 2.23 -11.29
CA ASN A 324 14.68 2.20 -12.55
C ASN A 324 15.52 0.89 -12.65
N PRO A 325 14.87 -0.28 -12.71
CA PRO A 325 15.54 -1.59 -12.67
C PRO A 325 16.52 -1.81 -13.84
N GLU A 326 16.28 -1.13 -14.96
CA GLU A 326 17.13 -1.19 -16.16
C GLU A 326 18.31 -0.20 -16.12
N HIS A 327 18.48 0.57 -15.03
CA HIS A 327 19.56 1.55 -14.85
C HIS A 327 19.69 2.56 -16.00
N ARG A 328 18.54 2.98 -16.56
CA ARG A 328 18.49 3.86 -17.72
C ARG A 328 19.11 5.22 -17.41
N THR A 329 19.84 5.77 -18.37
CA THR A 329 20.53 7.07 -18.28
C THR A 329 19.80 8.14 -19.09
N GLY A 330 20.03 9.41 -18.75
CA GLY A 330 19.50 10.54 -19.54
C GLY A 330 17.99 10.76 -19.42
N LEU A 331 17.33 10.11 -18.47
CA LEU A 331 15.92 10.29 -18.17
C LEU A 331 15.70 11.67 -17.55
N ILE A 332 14.81 12.46 -18.16
CA ILE A 332 14.40 13.77 -17.65
C ILE A 332 12.95 13.68 -17.20
N ASP A 333 12.68 14.02 -15.94
CA ASP A 333 11.36 13.95 -15.34
C ASP A 333 10.79 15.31 -14.94
N ASN A 334 9.48 15.47 -15.15
CA ASN A 334 8.67 16.60 -14.67
C ASN A 334 7.38 16.08 -14.01
N SER A 335 7.40 14.88 -13.45
CA SER A 335 6.23 14.22 -12.89
C SER A 335 5.89 14.78 -11.51
N GLY A 336 4.64 14.58 -11.09
CA GLY A 336 4.14 15.06 -9.81
C GLY A 336 2.70 14.68 -9.52
N LEU A 337 2.10 15.38 -8.55
CA LEU A 337 0.72 15.20 -8.14
C LEU A 337 -0.13 16.39 -8.60
N ARG A 338 -1.28 16.08 -9.22
CA ARG A 338 -2.31 17.07 -9.54
C ARG A 338 -3.37 17.04 -8.45
N LEU A 339 -3.62 18.19 -7.84
CA LEU A 339 -4.69 18.37 -6.87
C LEU A 339 -5.82 19.14 -7.53
N LEU A 340 -7.05 18.70 -7.32
CA LEU A 340 -8.26 19.44 -7.61
C LEU A 340 -8.69 20.18 -6.34
N ILE A 341 -8.68 21.51 -6.42
CA ILE A 341 -8.79 22.41 -5.27
C ILE A 341 -10.06 23.26 -5.42
N SER A 342 -10.86 23.35 -4.36
CA SER A 342 -12.10 24.11 -4.30
C SER A 342 -12.00 25.27 -3.32
N LYS A 343 -12.48 26.45 -3.74
CA LYS A 343 -12.77 27.60 -2.84
C LYS A 343 -14.08 27.42 -2.08
N SER A 344 -14.98 26.59 -2.61
CA SER A 344 -16.23 26.25 -1.93
C SER A 344 -15.95 25.13 -0.94
N LEU A 345 -15.76 25.49 0.33
CA LEU A 345 -15.50 24.53 1.39
C LEU A 345 -16.68 23.57 1.54
N ARG A 346 -16.40 22.27 1.55
CA ARG A 346 -17.37 21.22 1.88
C ARG A 346 -17.72 21.29 3.36
N ARG A 347 -18.74 20.52 3.76
CA ARG A 347 -19.32 20.59 5.11
C ARG A 347 -18.30 20.33 6.22
N TYR A 348 -17.38 19.41 6.00
CA TYR A 348 -16.37 19.00 6.96
C TYR A 348 -14.96 19.18 6.41
N ASP A 349 -14.03 19.52 7.31
CA ASP A 349 -12.62 19.34 7.05
C ASP A 349 -12.26 17.86 7.25
N ALA A 350 -11.45 17.32 6.33
CA ALA A 350 -10.86 16.00 6.49
C ALA A 350 -9.61 16.07 7.38
N GLY A 351 -9.58 15.22 8.41
CA GLY A 351 -8.43 14.98 9.26
C GLY A 351 -7.63 13.75 8.84
N ILE A 352 -6.41 13.68 9.37
CA ILE A 352 -5.55 12.50 9.31
C ILE A 352 -5.14 12.20 10.75
N MET A 353 -5.23 10.94 11.14
CA MET A 353 -4.81 10.48 12.46
C MET A 353 -3.82 9.34 12.27
N GLU A 354 -2.70 9.41 12.99
CA GLU A 354 -1.68 8.38 12.99
C GLU A 354 -1.99 7.32 14.04
N LEU A 355 -2.11 6.08 13.59
CA LEU A 355 -2.28 4.89 14.44
C LEU A 355 -1.00 4.04 14.42
N GLY A 356 -0.79 3.23 15.45
CA GLY A 356 0.29 2.25 15.50
C GLY A 356 1.34 2.54 16.56
N LEU A 357 2.62 2.42 16.22
CA LEU A 357 3.72 2.50 17.17
C LEU A 357 4.33 3.90 17.26
N GLU A 358 4.73 4.28 18.47
CA GLU A 358 5.54 5.47 18.74
C GLU A 358 6.87 5.41 17.98
N TYR A 359 7.34 6.55 17.46
CA TYR A 359 8.65 6.69 16.83
C TYR A 359 9.77 6.78 17.87
N THR A 360 10.02 5.69 18.60
CA THR A 360 11.10 5.58 19.59
C THR A 360 11.85 4.26 19.46
N ASP A 361 13.05 4.23 20.02
CA ASP A 361 13.88 3.04 20.08
C ASP A 361 13.39 1.98 21.08
N LYS A 362 12.26 2.23 21.78
CA LYS A 362 11.64 1.29 22.72
C LYS A 362 11.18 0.00 22.06
N MET A 363 10.71 0.10 20.82
CA MET A 363 10.28 -1.06 20.03
C MET A 363 11.44 -1.48 19.12
N ALA A 364 11.71 -2.78 19.02
CA ALA A 364 12.84 -3.29 18.25
C ALA A 364 12.52 -4.64 17.61
N ILE A 365 13.19 -4.92 16.50
CA ILE A 365 13.09 -6.17 15.75
C ILE A 365 14.47 -6.83 15.76
N PRO A 366 14.60 -8.04 16.34
CA PRO A 366 15.86 -8.77 16.34
C PRO A 366 16.41 -9.00 14.93
N PRO A 367 17.73 -9.08 14.76
CA PRO A 367 18.34 -9.40 13.46
C PRO A 367 17.99 -10.81 13.01
N ARG A 368 18.20 -11.09 11.71
CA ARG A 368 18.13 -12.43 11.11
C ARG A 368 16.80 -13.17 11.35
N THR A 369 15.70 -12.43 11.51
CA THR A 369 14.40 -13.00 11.88
C THR A 369 13.45 -12.99 10.69
N PRO A 370 12.86 -14.14 10.30
CA PRO A 370 11.96 -14.23 9.14
C PRO A 370 10.63 -13.50 9.34
N TYR A 371 10.08 -13.59 10.56
CA TYR A 371 8.82 -12.95 10.94
C TYR A 371 8.91 -12.49 12.38
N PHE A 372 8.72 -11.20 12.60
CA PHE A 372 8.59 -10.61 13.93
C PHE A 372 7.41 -9.63 13.93
N THR A 373 6.62 -9.63 14.99
CA THR A 373 5.36 -8.88 15.03
C THR A 373 5.45 -7.77 16.06
N LEU A 374 5.14 -6.55 15.64
CA LEU A 374 4.95 -5.42 16.56
C LEU A 374 3.52 -4.91 16.46
N THR A 375 2.93 -4.59 17.61
CA THR A 375 1.54 -4.12 17.70
C THR A 375 1.46 -2.81 18.48
N GLY A 376 0.83 -1.82 17.87
CA GLY A 376 0.48 -0.54 18.48
C GLY A 376 -1.02 -0.37 18.67
N TYR A 377 -1.39 0.48 19.62
CA TYR A 377 -2.76 0.63 20.09
C TYR A 377 -3.20 2.09 20.08
N CYS A 378 -4.47 2.29 19.72
CA CYS A 378 -5.25 3.47 20.04
C CYS A 378 -6.36 3.03 21.00
N THR A 379 -6.18 3.30 22.29
CA THR A 379 -7.02 2.69 23.34
C THR A 379 -8.39 3.34 23.47
N SER A 380 -9.32 2.61 24.08
CA SER A 380 -10.67 3.09 24.41
C SER A 380 -10.66 4.35 25.27
N GLU A 381 -9.69 4.49 26.18
CA GLU A 381 -9.52 5.68 27.02
C GLU A 381 -9.18 6.90 26.16
N CYS A 382 -8.24 6.77 25.22
CA CYS A 382 -7.87 7.86 24.33
C CYS A 382 -9.03 8.29 23.44
N THR A 383 -9.75 7.35 22.82
CA THR A 383 -10.91 7.70 21.99
C THR A 383 -12.06 8.27 22.81
N THR A 384 -12.24 7.85 24.07
CA THR A 384 -13.27 8.39 24.96
C THR A 384 -13.09 9.88 25.23
N VAL A 385 -11.86 10.31 25.52
CA VAL A 385 -11.57 11.71 25.88
C VAL A 385 -11.43 12.63 24.68
N SER A 386 -11.15 12.08 23.49
CA SER A 386 -10.76 12.86 22.32
C SER A 386 -11.80 12.91 21.20
N LEU A 387 -12.67 11.90 21.10
CA LEU A 387 -13.70 11.85 20.05
C LEU A 387 -14.98 12.57 20.49
N PRO A 388 -15.70 13.23 19.56
CA PRO A 388 -17.02 13.79 19.85
C PRO A 388 -18.06 12.66 20.02
N SER A 389 -19.19 12.96 20.66
CA SER A 389 -20.23 11.95 20.96
C SER A 389 -20.76 11.18 19.75
N GLN A 390 -20.80 11.81 18.58
CA GLN A 390 -21.23 11.21 17.32
C GLN A 390 -20.12 10.41 16.61
N GLY A 391 -18.89 10.47 17.13
CA GLY A 391 -17.70 9.87 16.55
C GLY A 391 -17.21 10.56 15.28
N ILE A 392 -16.30 9.86 14.59
CA ILE A 392 -15.75 10.22 13.29
C ILE A 392 -16.06 9.13 12.26
N LYS A 393 -16.03 9.51 10.99
CA LYS A 393 -16.18 8.64 9.82
C LYS A 393 -14.84 8.49 9.12
N ILE A 394 -14.26 7.31 9.19
CA ILE A 394 -13.03 6.94 8.49
C ILE A 394 -13.42 6.48 7.09
N PHE A 395 -12.82 7.07 6.06
CA PHE A 395 -13.13 6.77 4.65
C PHE A 395 -11.90 6.31 3.85
N GLY A 396 -10.70 6.53 4.36
CA GLY A 396 -9.47 6.07 3.73
C GLY A 396 -8.42 5.65 4.74
N SER A 397 -7.45 4.88 4.28
CA SER A 397 -6.34 4.37 5.09
C SER A 397 -5.08 4.24 4.23
N GLN A 398 -3.95 4.61 4.80
CA GLN A 398 -2.63 4.41 4.21
C GLN A 398 -1.74 3.67 5.20
N LEU A 399 -1.25 2.51 4.81
CA LEU A 399 -0.38 1.65 5.61
C LEU A 399 1.08 2.03 5.35
N HIS A 400 1.88 2.10 6.41
CA HIS A 400 3.27 2.55 6.32
C HIS A 400 4.19 1.78 7.26
N THR A 401 5.31 1.32 6.71
CA THR A 401 6.50 0.81 7.41
C THR A 401 7.76 1.28 6.66
N HIS A 402 8.94 1.00 7.19
CA HIS A 402 10.17 1.07 6.41
C HIS A 402 10.48 -0.29 5.75
N LEU A 403 11.74 -0.48 5.36
CA LEU A 403 12.20 -1.47 4.38
C LEU A 403 11.96 -2.95 4.75
N THR A 404 11.72 -3.26 6.01
CA THR A 404 11.58 -4.65 6.50
C THR A 404 10.13 -5.07 6.69
N GLY A 405 9.16 -4.16 6.55
CA GLY A 405 7.73 -4.50 6.69
C GLY A 405 7.21 -5.36 5.56
N LYS A 406 6.34 -6.31 5.91
CA LYS A 406 5.78 -7.34 5.02
C LYS A 406 4.26 -7.45 5.11
N ARG A 407 3.68 -7.21 6.29
CA ARG A 407 2.23 -7.21 6.48
C ARG A 407 1.82 -6.12 7.44
N VAL A 408 0.66 -5.51 7.17
CA VAL A 408 0.05 -4.54 8.09
C VAL A 408 -1.45 -4.79 8.18
N VAL A 409 -1.99 -4.78 9.39
CA VAL A 409 -3.43 -4.89 9.64
C VAL A 409 -3.85 -3.90 10.70
N THR A 410 -5.06 -3.33 10.57
CA THR A 410 -5.70 -2.53 11.61
C THR A 410 -7.07 -3.08 11.95
N ARG A 411 -7.25 -3.49 13.20
CA ARG A 411 -8.47 -4.08 13.75
C ARG A 411 -9.27 -3.02 14.52
N HIS A 412 -10.59 -3.12 14.49
CA HIS A 412 -11.49 -2.20 15.19
C HIS A 412 -12.24 -2.93 16.30
N ILE A 413 -12.07 -2.48 17.54
CA ILE A 413 -12.64 -3.11 18.73
C ILE A 413 -13.69 -2.18 19.36
N ARG A 414 -14.85 -2.74 19.71
CA ARG A 414 -15.91 -2.05 20.46
C ARG A 414 -16.41 -2.95 21.58
N ASN A 415 -16.28 -2.51 22.82
CA ASN A 415 -16.70 -3.27 24.01
C ASN A 415 -16.12 -4.70 24.03
N GLY A 416 -14.83 -4.84 23.71
CA GLY A 416 -14.12 -6.13 23.66
C GLY A 416 -14.47 -7.03 22.46
N ARG A 417 -15.41 -6.63 21.60
CA ARG A 417 -15.74 -7.35 20.36
C ARG A 417 -15.02 -6.73 19.17
N GLU A 418 -14.41 -7.59 18.37
CA GLU A 418 -13.84 -7.18 17.09
C GLU A 418 -14.95 -6.95 16.05
N LEU A 419 -14.89 -5.80 15.40
CA LEU A 419 -15.72 -5.39 14.27
C LEU A 419 -14.95 -5.62 12.96
N ALA A 420 -15.59 -5.33 11.83
CA ALA A 420 -14.94 -5.42 10.52
C ALA A 420 -13.58 -4.71 10.53
N GLU A 421 -12.56 -5.39 10.05
CA GLU A 421 -11.19 -4.87 9.95
C GLU A 421 -11.19 -3.55 9.18
N LEU A 422 -10.39 -2.59 9.65
CA LEU A 422 -10.32 -1.28 9.03
C LEU A 422 -9.54 -1.35 7.71
N ASN A 423 -8.36 -1.97 7.75
CA ASN A 423 -7.52 -2.21 6.58
C ASN A 423 -6.57 -3.38 6.84
N ARG A 424 -6.21 -4.10 5.79
CA ARG A 424 -5.28 -5.24 5.81
C ARG A 424 -4.52 -5.27 4.50
N ASP A 425 -3.23 -5.57 4.60
CA ASP A 425 -2.39 -5.92 3.47
C ASP A 425 -1.40 -7.00 3.89
N ASN A 426 -1.65 -8.23 3.45
CA ASN A 426 -0.83 -9.41 3.76
C ASN A 426 0.40 -9.55 2.84
N HIS A 427 0.46 -8.72 1.79
CA HIS A 427 1.51 -8.65 0.79
C HIS A 427 2.06 -7.22 0.72
N TYR A 428 2.04 -6.51 1.84
CA TYR A 428 2.46 -5.13 1.92
C TYR A 428 3.92 -4.99 1.46
N SER A 429 4.20 -3.92 0.73
CA SER A 429 5.56 -3.52 0.38
C SER A 429 5.79 -2.05 0.71
N PRO A 430 6.90 -1.71 1.39
CA PRO A 430 7.25 -0.31 1.65
C PRO A 430 7.53 0.47 0.36
N HIS A 431 7.76 -0.21 -0.76
CA HIS A 431 7.95 0.42 -2.07
C HIS A 431 6.64 0.80 -2.76
N PHE A 432 5.49 0.28 -2.29
CA PHE A 432 4.17 0.50 -2.86
C PHE A 432 3.19 0.99 -1.78
N GLN A 433 3.15 2.30 -1.59
CA GLN A 433 2.31 2.96 -0.59
C GLN A 433 1.31 3.88 -1.29
N GLU A 434 0.01 3.63 -1.09
CA GLU A 434 -1.07 4.44 -1.64
C GLU A 434 -2.12 4.74 -0.55
N ILE A 435 -2.86 5.82 -0.71
CA ILE A 435 -4.05 6.07 0.11
C ILE A 435 -5.21 5.27 -0.49
N ARG A 436 -5.68 4.25 0.23
CA ARG A 436 -6.79 3.42 -0.20
C ARG A 436 -8.10 3.95 0.34
N LEU A 437 -9.10 4.09 -0.52
CA LEU A 437 -10.48 4.26 -0.08
C LEU A 437 -10.98 2.95 0.52
N LEU A 438 -11.57 3.05 1.70
CA LEU A 438 -12.23 1.92 2.32
C LEU A 438 -13.47 1.53 1.51
N LYS A 439 -13.73 0.23 1.35
CA LYS A 439 -14.94 -0.27 0.68
C LYS A 439 -16.22 0.30 1.31
N HIS A 440 -16.20 0.47 2.62
CA HIS A 440 -17.25 1.13 3.39
C HIS A 440 -16.64 2.07 4.42
N ALA A 441 -17.21 3.27 4.56
CA ALA A 441 -16.80 4.18 5.61
C ALA A 441 -17.08 3.59 7.00
N VAL A 442 -16.08 3.62 7.89
CA VAL A 442 -16.16 3.06 9.24
C VAL A 442 -16.46 4.17 10.24
N THR A 443 -17.32 3.88 11.22
CA THR A 443 -17.65 4.85 12.28
C THR A 443 -16.91 4.49 13.55
N LEU A 444 -15.96 5.33 13.94
CA LEU A 444 -15.24 5.23 15.19
C LEU A 444 -15.94 6.10 16.25
N LEU A 445 -16.40 5.47 17.33
CA LEU A 445 -17.10 6.13 18.43
C LEU A 445 -16.20 6.28 19.66
N PRO A 446 -16.47 7.25 20.56
CA PRO A 446 -15.80 7.31 21.85
C PRO A 446 -15.92 5.96 22.59
N GLY A 447 -14.80 5.45 23.11
CA GLY A 447 -14.73 4.15 23.80
C GLY A 447 -14.38 2.97 22.89
N ASP A 448 -14.31 3.17 21.58
CA ASP A 448 -13.74 2.17 20.67
C ASP A 448 -12.22 2.14 20.76
N ALA A 449 -11.59 1.04 20.35
CA ALA A 449 -10.14 0.95 20.22
C ALA A 449 -9.73 0.50 18.81
N LEU A 450 -8.54 0.90 18.38
CA LEU A 450 -7.92 0.46 17.14
C LEU A 450 -6.58 -0.21 17.45
N ILE A 451 -6.33 -1.36 16.83
CA ILE A 451 -5.11 -2.14 17.03
C ILE A 451 -4.42 -2.28 15.68
N THR A 452 -3.23 -1.70 15.54
CA THR A 452 -2.43 -1.78 14.31
C THR A 452 -1.25 -2.70 14.53
N THR A 453 -1.16 -3.76 13.74
CA THR A 453 -0.11 -4.77 13.84
C THR A 453 0.67 -4.83 12.54
N CYS A 454 2.01 -4.81 12.66
CA CYS A 454 2.94 -4.92 11.55
C CYS A 454 3.81 -6.18 11.71
N VAL A 455 4.08 -6.85 10.60
CA VAL A 455 4.96 -8.02 10.51
C VAL A 455 6.18 -7.66 9.69
N TYR A 456 7.36 -7.96 10.22
CA TYR A 456 8.66 -7.60 9.64
C TYR A 456 9.51 -8.82 9.31
N ASN A 457 10.38 -8.67 8.31
CA ASN A 457 11.43 -9.61 7.94
C ASN A 457 12.81 -8.92 7.99
N THR A 458 13.65 -9.36 8.92
CA THR A 458 15.01 -8.85 9.13
C THR A 458 16.08 -9.91 8.81
N GLN A 459 15.77 -10.92 8.00
CA GLN A 459 16.73 -11.99 7.67
C GLN A 459 18.04 -11.47 7.10
N SER A 460 17.96 -10.40 6.30
CA SER A 460 19.11 -9.73 5.68
C SER A 460 19.82 -8.74 6.60
N ARG A 461 19.26 -8.39 7.76
CA ARG A 461 19.83 -7.42 8.70
C ARG A 461 20.77 -8.12 9.70
N PRO A 462 22.05 -7.74 9.77
CA PRO A 462 22.99 -8.35 10.72
C PRO A 462 22.79 -7.87 12.16
N ASN A 463 22.23 -6.66 12.34
CA ASN A 463 22.04 -6.01 13.64
C ASN A 463 20.55 -5.78 13.91
N VAL A 464 20.22 -5.56 15.19
CA VAL A 464 18.86 -5.20 15.63
C VAL A 464 18.37 -3.96 14.88
N THR A 465 17.09 -3.97 14.51
CA THR A 465 16.43 -2.83 13.86
C THR A 465 15.54 -2.14 14.89
N LEU A 466 15.78 -0.85 15.14
CA LEU A 466 15.07 -0.09 16.16
C LEU A 466 13.91 0.69 15.55
N GLY A 467 12.91 1.06 16.35
CA GLY A 467 11.91 2.05 15.96
C GLY A 467 12.53 3.44 15.83
N GLY A 468 12.19 4.17 14.76
CA GLY A 468 12.82 5.47 14.52
C GLY A 468 12.40 6.13 13.21
N PHE A 469 13.01 7.29 12.94
CA PHE A 469 12.71 8.11 11.76
C PHE A 469 13.55 7.77 10.54
N ALA A 470 14.71 7.13 10.71
CA ALA A 470 15.57 6.82 9.57
C ALA A 470 14.99 5.65 8.77
N ILE A 471 15.17 5.65 7.45
CA ILE A 471 14.77 4.53 6.57
C ILE A 471 15.42 3.18 6.97
N THR A 472 16.54 3.24 7.70
CA THR A 472 17.23 2.06 8.24
C THR A 472 16.62 1.54 9.53
N ASP A 473 15.92 2.41 10.28
CA ASP A 473 15.07 2.07 11.43
C ASP A 473 13.73 1.51 10.93
N GLU A 474 12.77 1.30 11.81
CA GLU A 474 11.42 0.86 11.45
C GLU A 474 10.29 1.70 12.00
N MET A 475 9.14 1.59 11.33
CA MET A 475 7.87 2.18 11.71
C MET A 475 6.73 1.17 11.57
N CYS A 476 5.67 1.34 12.37
CA CYS A 476 4.39 0.66 12.19
C CYS A 476 3.28 1.69 12.24
N VAL A 477 2.74 2.10 11.08
CA VAL A 477 1.79 3.20 11.02
C VAL A 477 0.62 2.88 10.11
N ASN A 478 -0.57 3.29 10.53
CA ASN A 478 -1.72 3.45 9.66
C ASN A 478 -2.23 4.90 9.75
N TYR A 479 -2.12 5.64 8.66
CA TYR A 479 -2.70 6.98 8.54
C TYR A 479 -4.16 6.83 8.11
N ILE A 480 -5.09 7.11 9.03
CA ILE A 480 -6.52 7.05 8.73
C ILE A 480 -7.02 8.42 8.28
N HIS A 481 -7.80 8.45 7.20
CA HIS A 481 -8.43 9.65 6.68
C HIS A 481 -9.88 9.69 7.13
N TYR A 482 -10.28 10.76 7.81
CA TYR A 482 -11.58 10.82 8.47
C TYR A 482 -12.22 12.20 8.44
N TYR A 483 -13.51 12.26 8.78
CA TYR A 483 -14.24 13.51 9.06
C TYR A 483 -15.28 13.31 10.17
N PRO A 484 -15.73 14.38 10.87
CA PRO A 484 -15.15 15.73 10.85
C PRO A 484 -13.75 15.76 11.46
N LEU A 485 -12.94 16.75 11.09
CA LEU A 485 -11.66 17.06 11.73
C LEU A 485 -11.85 17.22 13.25
N ILE A 486 -10.98 16.57 14.02
CA ILE A 486 -10.89 16.68 15.47
C ILE A 486 -9.45 17.00 15.86
N ASP A 487 -9.21 17.27 17.13
CA ASP A 487 -7.88 17.64 17.63
C ASP A 487 -6.97 16.42 17.87
N LEU A 488 -7.48 15.19 17.86
CA LEU A 488 -6.65 13.99 17.96
C LEU A 488 -5.90 13.72 16.65
N GLU A 489 -4.57 13.88 16.71
CA GLU A 489 -3.68 13.66 15.57
C GLU A 489 -2.85 12.38 15.72
N VAL A 490 -2.33 12.13 16.93
CA VAL A 490 -1.54 10.92 17.21
C VAL A 490 -2.27 10.06 18.22
N CYS A 491 -2.56 8.82 17.84
CA CYS A 491 -3.11 7.78 18.70
C CYS A 491 -2.25 6.52 18.57
N LYS A 492 -1.10 6.54 19.25
CA LYS A 492 -0.04 5.53 19.13
C LYS A 492 0.37 5.00 20.49
N SER A 493 1.08 3.88 20.52
CA SER A 493 1.61 3.32 21.76
C SER A 493 3.02 2.76 21.60
N SER A 494 3.69 2.50 22.73
CA SER A 494 4.93 1.73 22.83
C SER A 494 4.90 0.88 24.09
N VAL A 495 5.88 -0.01 24.28
CA VAL A 495 6.15 -0.57 25.62
C VAL A 495 6.55 0.55 26.60
N THR A 496 6.28 0.38 27.89
CA THR A 496 6.75 1.34 28.91
C THR A 496 8.26 1.22 29.14
N SER A 497 8.91 2.35 29.44
CA SER A 497 10.36 2.35 29.73
C SER A 497 10.70 1.53 30.97
N GLU A 498 9.81 1.50 31.98
CA GLU A 498 9.98 0.73 33.22
C GLU A 498 10.04 -0.79 32.96
N ASN A 499 9.08 -1.32 32.19
CA ASN A 499 9.08 -2.74 31.82
C ASN A 499 10.29 -3.07 30.95
N LEU A 500 10.65 -2.17 30.04
CA LEU A 500 11.78 -2.38 29.15
C LEU A 500 13.12 -2.39 29.90
N HIS A 501 13.30 -1.53 30.91
CA HIS A 501 14.45 -1.58 31.79
C HIS A 501 14.51 -2.91 32.56
N THR A 502 13.37 -3.39 33.04
CA THR A 502 13.28 -4.69 33.72
C THR A 502 13.68 -5.85 32.79
N PHE A 503 13.24 -5.80 31.52
CA PHE A 503 13.68 -6.76 30.51
C PHE A 503 15.20 -6.72 30.31
N PHE A 504 15.81 -5.54 30.17
CA PHE A 504 17.27 -5.44 30.02
C PHE A 504 18.06 -5.89 31.25
N SER A 505 17.54 -5.64 32.46
CA SER A 505 18.12 -6.22 33.68
C SER A 505 18.01 -7.74 33.69
N TYR A 506 16.88 -8.30 33.25
CA TYR A 506 16.74 -9.76 33.09
C TYR A 506 17.77 -10.32 32.11
N MET A 507 17.96 -9.68 30.95
CA MET A 507 18.97 -10.11 29.98
C MET A 507 20.39 -10.07 30.56
N HIS A 508 20.67 -9.10 31.44
CA HIS A 508 21.97 -8.99 32.11
C HIS A 508 22.18 -10.09 33.15
N ASP A 509 21.26 -10.18 34.11
CA ASP A 509 21.42 -10.99 35.31
C ASP A 509 21.26 -12.49 35.03
N TRP A 510 20.41 -12.85 34.05
CA TRP A 510 20.01 -14.24 33.80
C TRP A 510 20.46 -14.79 32.45
N GLU A 511 20.48 -13.96 31.40
CA GLU A 511 20.89 -14.39 30.05
C GLU A 511 22.37 -14.11 29.74
N GLY A 512 23.07 -13.44 30.66
CA GLY A 512 24.50 -13.13 30.56
C GLY A 512 24.84 -12.10 29.48
N ASP A 513 23.87 -11.31 29.01
CA ASP A 513 24.08 -10.28 28.01
C ASP A 513 24.80 -9.05 28.60
N ARG A 514 25.38 -8.26 27.70
CA ARG A 514 26.14 -7.05 28.05
C ARG A 514 25.25 -5.82 28.27
N THR A 515 23.95 -6.02 28.50
CA THR A 515 23.02 -4.94 28.82
C THR A 515 23.42 -4.27 30.15
N ASN A 516 23.08 -2.99 30.28
CA ASN A 516 23.44 -2.16 31.41
C ASN A 516 22.34 -1.10 31.65
N PRO A 517 21.80 -1.01 32.88
CA PRO A 517 20.72 -0.09 33.22
C PRO A 517 21.11 1.40 33.13
N ASP A 518 22.40 1.73 33.20
CA ASP A 518 22.92 3.10 33.07
C ASP A 518 23.10 3.52 31.59
N LYS A 519 22.81 2.62 30.64
CA LYS A 519 22.92 2.88 29.20
C LYS A 519 21.55 3.08 28.56
N GLY A 520 21.53 3.79 27.44
CA GLY A 520 20.29 4.03 26.68
C GLY A 520 19.71 2.75 26.08
N ILE A 521 18.43 2.79 25.73
CA ILE A 521 17.66 1.66 25.17
C ILE A 521 18.34 1.09 23.92
N SER A 522 18.68 1.94 22.95
CA SER A 522 19.42 1.55 21.74
C SER A 522 20.70 0.76 22.04
N TYR A 523 21.48 1.17 23.05
CA TYR A 523 22.70 0.44 23.44
C TYR A 523 22.34 -0.96 23.95
N ASN A 524 21.35 -1.06 24.81
CA ASN A 524 20.94 -2.32 25.41
C ASN A 524 20.47 -3.33 24.37
N TYR A 525 19.64 -2.93 23.41
CA TYR A 525 19.26 -3.82 22.32
C TYR A 525 20.45 -4.29 21.46
N ASN A 526 21.44 -3.43 21.24
CA ASN A 526 22.66 -3.79 20.52
C ASN A 526 23.63 -4.66 21.34
N ALA A 527 23.49 -4.68 22.67
CA ALA A 527 24.34 -5.45 23.58
C ALA A 527 23.84 -6.89 23.82
N ILE A 528 22.63 -7.21 23.36
CA ILE A 528 22.04 -8.55 23.42
C ILE A 528 22.63 -9.42 22.31
N ASP A 529 23.17 -10.58 22.69
CA ASP A 529 23.61 -11.60 21.74
C ASP A 529 22.39 -12.42 21.29
N TRP A 530 21.75 -11.97 20.20
CA TRP A 530 20.47 -12.50 19.72
C TRP A 530 20.51 -13.97 19.31
N SER A 531 19.55 -14.74 19.82
CA SER A 531 19.28 -16.13 19.45
C SER A 531 17.78 -16.33 19.21
N PRO A 532 17.35 -17.41 18.53
CA PRO A 532 15.92 -17.68 18.34
C PRO A 532 15.12 -17.77 19.65
N ALA A 533 15.76 -18.18 20.77
CA ALA A 533 15.12 -18.20 22.08
C ALA A 533 14.91 -16.78 22.63
N LYS A 534 15.93 -15.92 22.56
CA LYS A 534 15.85 -14.51 23.00
C LYS A 534 14.90 -13.68 22.12
N THR A 535 14.82 -13.98 20.83
CA THR A 535 13.82 -13.38 19.92
C THR A 535 12.40 -13.71 20.38
N ARG A 536 12.11 -14.96 20.75
CA ARG A 536 10.81 -15.35 21.30
C ARG A 536 10.53 -14.68 22.65
N LEU A 537 11.54 -14.61 23.51
CA LEU A 537 11.41 -13.93 24.81
C LEU A 537 11.05 -12.44 24.62
N LEU A 538 11.67 -11.74 23.67
CA LEU A 538 11.31 -10.36 23.34
C LEU A 538 9.87 -10.25 22.79
N GLN A 539 9.44 -11.18 21.95
CA GLN A 539 8.05 -11.20 21.45
C GLN A 539 7.06 -11.38 22.61
N GLU A 540 7.28 -12.36 23.49
CA GLU A 540 6.44 -12.59 24.67
C GLU A 540 6.44 -11.37 25.60
N PHE A 541 7.59 -10.71 25.77
CA PHE A 541 7.70 -9.47 26.53
C PHE A 541 6.80 -8.37 25.95
N PHE A 542 6.86 -8.12 24.63
CA PHE A 542 6.00 -7.10 24.02
C PHE A 542 4.51 -7.46 24.08
N ASP A 543 4.16 -8.74 23.94
CA ASP A 543 2.76 -9.19 23.97
C ASP A 543 2.13 -9.07 25.38
N GLN A 544 2.93 -9.17 26.44
CA GLN A 544 2.47 -9.17 27.83
C GLN A 544 2.68 -7.84 28.58
N SER A 545 3.58 -6.99 28.09
CA SER A 545 3.90 -5.73 28.76
C SER A 545 2.76 -4.73 28.72
N THR A 546 2.71 -3.87 29.74
CA THR A 546 1.90 -2.64 29.68
C THR A 546 2.49 -1.65 28.69
N MET A 547 1.66 -0.72 28.24
CA MET A 547 2.01 0.27 27.22
C MET A 547 2.07 1.70 27.77
N SER A 548 2.91 2.50 27.12
CA SER A 548 2.86 3.96 27.13
C SER A 548 2.03 4.42 25.93
N MET A 549 1.05 5.28 26.15
CA MET A 549 0.13 5.79 25.14
C MET A 549 0.48 7.24 24.78
N GLN A 550 0.59 7.50 23.48
CA GLN A 550 0.61 8.83 22.89
C GLN A 550 -0.79 9.16 22.38
N CYS A 551 -1.59 9.79 23.26
CA CYS A 551 -2.86 10.39 22.92
C CYS A 551 -2.65 11.90 22.77
N ASN A 552 -2.19 12.35 21.59
CA ASN A 552 -1.73 13.72 21.39
C ASN A 552 -2.66 14.53 20.48
N GLN A 553 -2.82 15.79 20.86
CA GLN A 553 -3.49 16.83 20.10
C GLN A 553 -2.64 17.26 18.89
N SER A 554 -3.26 17.96 17.93
CA SER A 554 -2.57 18.53 16.77
C SER A 554 -1.48 19.55 17.11
N ASN A 555 -1.53 20.14 18.31
CA ASN A 555 -0.49 21.03 18.83
C ASN A 555 0.70 20.29 19.48
N GLY A 556 0.67 18.95 19.51
CA GLY A 556 1.69 18.09 20.14
C GLY A 556 1.54 17.87 21.64
N LEU A 557 0.56 18.50 22.30
CA LEU A 557 0.27 18.28 23.72
C LEU A 557 -0.56 17.00 23.91
N LYS A 558 -0.37 16.32 25.05
CA LYS A 558 -1.21 15.16 25.42
C LYS A 558 -2.60 15.62 25.85
N PHE A 559 -3.63 14.83 25.53
CA PHE A 559 -4.93 14.97 26.19
C PHE A 559 -4.80 14.70 27.71
N PRO A 560 -5.68 15.29 28.55
CA PRO A 560 -5.66 15.00 29.98
C PRO A 560 -5.93 13.51 30.26
N GLY A 561 -5.06 12.88 31.05
CA GLY A 561 -5.15 11.46 31.41
C GLY A 561 -3.82 10.91 31.93
N ASP A 562 -3.88 9.74 32.57
CA ASP A 562 -2.67 8.95 32.81
C ASP A 562 -2.49 7.99 31.62
N TRP A 563 -1.36 8.14 30.93
CA TRP A 563 -1.08 7.46 29.68
C TRP A 563 0.08 6.47 29.80
N GLU A 564 0.58 6.23 31.01
CA GLU A 564 1.62 5.24 31.26
C GLU A 564 1.03 3.98 31.90
N ASN A 565 1.71 2.85 31.71
CA ASN A 565 1.34 1.56 32.32
C ASN A 565 -0.10 1.09 32.02
N LEU A 566 -0.64 1.45 30.85
CA LEU A 566 -1.95 0.97 30.41
C LEU A 566 -1.89 -0.50 29.98
N PRO A 567 -2.93 -1.31 30.27
CA PRO A 567 -2.99 -2.69 29.79
C PRO A 567 -3.25 -2.75 28.29
N ASN A 568 -2.87 -3.88 27.67
CA ASN A 568 -3.21 -4.16 26.27
C ASN A 568 -4.74 -4.20 26.07
N THR A 569 -5.21 -3.64 24.95
CA THR A 569 -6.64 -3.63 24.62
C THR A 569 -7.15 -5.06 24.45
N PRO A 570 -8.09 -5.53 25.28
CA PRO A 570 -8.56 -6.91 25.21
C PRO A 570 -9.44 -7.15 23.99
N VAL A 571 -9.22 -8.26 23.30
CA VAL A 571 -10.11 -8.77 22.25
C VAL A 571 -10.79 -10.04 22.74
N LEU A 572 -11.94 -9.88 23.39
CA LEU A 572 -12.71 -10.96 24.01
C LEU A 572 -13.45 -11.81 22.96
N TYR A 573 -13.90 -11.17 21.88
CA TYR A 573 -14.64 -11.81 20.80
C TYR A 573 -13.98 -11.44 19.46
N PRO A 574 -12.93 -12.17 19.05
CA PRO A 574 -12.28 -11.95 17.77
C PRO A 574 -13.21 -12.33 16.61
N LEU A 575 -13.00 -11.72 15.45
CA LEU A 575 -13.69 -12.15 14.24
C LEU A 575 -13.20 -13.55 13.83
N PRO A 576 -14.09 -14.42 13.32
CA PRO A 576 -13.66 -15.69 12.75
C PRO A 576 -12.78 -15.42 11.50
N PRO A 577 -11.85 -16.34 11.17
CA PRO A 577 -11.16 -16.30 9.90
C PRO A 577 -12.15 -16.20 8.74
N LYS A 578 -11.79 -15.45 7.69
CA LYS A 578 -12.63 -15.38 6.48
C LYS A 578 -12.77 -16.80 5.90
N PRO A 579 -13.99 -17.30 5.67
CA PRO A 579 -14.16 -18.62 5.09
C PRO A 579 -13.67 -18.64 3.64
N ARG A 580 -12.88 -19.65 3.27
CA ARG A 580 -12.63 -19.98 1.86
C ARG A 580 -13.87 -20.65 1.30
N TYR A 581 -14.41 -20.12 0.20
CA TYR A 581 -15.60 -20.66 -0.45
C TYR A 581 -15.19 -21.66 -1.53
N CYS A 582 -14.58 -22.74 -1.09
CA CYS A 582 -14.17 -23.83 -1.95
C CYS A 582 -15.19 -24.95 -1.86
N SER A 583 -15.74 -25.36 -3.00
CA SER A 583 -16.48 -26.62 -3.07
C SER A 583 -15.51 -27.74 -2.71
N PRO A 584 -15.88 -28.71 -1.86
CA PRO A 584 -15.08 -29.92 -1.72
C PRO A 584 -15.00 -30.57 -3.11
N LYS A 585 -13.78 -30.63 -3.67
CA LYS A 585 -13.49 -31.39 -4.91
C LYS A 585 -13.68 -32.88 -4.63
#